data_AF-A0A962ZWQ8-F1
#
_entry.id   AF-A0A962ZWQ8-F1
#
_cell.length_a   1.000
_cell.length_b   1.000
_cell.length_c   1.000
_cell.angle_alpha   90.00
_cell.angle_beta   90.00
_cell.angle_gamma   90.00
#
_symmetry.space_group_name_H-M   'P 1'
#
loop_
_entity.id
_entity.type
_entity.pdbx_description
1 polymer ?
#
loop_
_entity_poly.entity_id
_entity_poly.type
_entity_poly.pdbx_seq_one_letter_code
_entity_poly.pdbx_strand_id
1 'polypeptide(L)'
;GRMVGDAAGFVLSGAHFMLDNMPEYGFEAGGELAYSWDGDSRIDLSANGELASVAYLVDWLDLELPGLGRAQSSVQLRGSLDKPVIESFRLTTGSDTGLQLALSGRAIKLYGQDDDEADTHNTVFVDAQGPSLAVLQEWLGELPYDPGPWRASGLISGDQRAIAIDELVFETGAPESIQLRATGKVASILLPGDEQAALAASGIELQLQGVVPDSAQLGPLLGRDLPPYHRIRAGLALAGSLEEL
;
A
#
# COMPACT_ATOMS: atom_id res chain seq x y z
N GLY A 1 11.39 10.13 -30.28
CA GLY A 1 12.75 9.91 -29.76
C GLY A 1 13.78 10.45 -30.74
N ARG A 2 14.82 11.13 -30.24
CA ARG A 2 16.01 11.55 -30.97
C ARG A 2 17.24 10.89 -30.34
N MET A 3 17.99 10.12 -31.13
CA MET A 3 19.25 9.52 -30.71
C MET A 3 20.41 10.31 -31.31
N VAL A 4 21.37 10.71 -30.47
CA VAL A 4 22.62 11.37 -30.88
C VAL A 4 23.77 10.64 -30.21
N GLY A 5 24.78 10.22 -30.97
CA GLY A 5 25.90 9.48 -30.41
C GLY A 5 27.11 9.44 -31.33
N ASP A 6 28.21 8.91 -30.78
CA ASP A 6 29.50 8.72 -31.44
C ASP A 6 30.15 7.40 -30.96
N ALA A 7 31.47 7.27 -31.18
CA ALA A 7 32.23 6.10 -30.77
C ALA A 7 32.41 5.95 -29.25
N ALA A 8 32.03 6.95 -28.45
CA ALA A 8 32.07 6.88 -26.98
C ALA A 8 30.70 6.49 -26.39
N GLY A 9 29.59 6.84 -27.03
CA GLY A 9 28.25 6.47 -26.55
C GLY A 9 27.10 7.11 -27.32
N PHE A 10 25.91 7.10 -26.74
CA PHE A 10 24.75 7.80 -27.27
C PHE A 10 23.84 8.37 -26.17
N VAL A 11 23.08 9.39 -26.53
CA VAL A 11 21.96 9.92 -25.75
C VAL A 11 20.69 9.79 -26.58
N LEU A 12 19.72 9.06 -26.02
CA LEU A 12 18.34 9.03 -26.48
C LEU A 12 17.53 10.04 -25.67
N SER A 13 17.00 11.06 -26.34
CA SER A 13 16.21 12.14 -25.74
C SER A 13 14.84 12.24 -26.39
N GLY A 14 13.84 12.72 -25.66
CA GLY A 14 12.47 12.84 -26.18
C GLY A 14 11.91 11.50 -26.68
N ALA A 15 12.35 10.39 -26.07
CA ALA A 15 11.64 9.12 -26.20
C ALA A 15 10.30 9.28 -25.47
N HIS A 16 9.23 8.93 -26.16
CA HIS A 16 7.88 9.10 -25.69
C HIS A 16 7.08 7.91 -26.21
N PHE A 17 6.43 7.24 -25.28
CA PHE A 17 5.59 6.08 -25.50
C PHE A 17 4.22 6.43 -24.97
N MET A 18 3.20 6.23 -25.81
CA MET A 18 1.82 6.50 -25.47
C MET A 18 1.00 5.27 -25.82
N LEU A 19 0.24 4.80 -24.84
CA LEU A 19 -0.85 3.86 -25.03
C LEU A 19 -2.13 4.64 -24.72
N ASP A 20 -2.93 4.90 -25.74
CA ASP A 20 -4.19 5.63 -25.60
C ASP A 20 -5.34 4.73 -26.04
N ASN A 21 -5.89 4.00 -25.06
CA ASN A 21 -7.07 3.16 -25.20
C ASN A 21 -8.15 3.66 -24.25
N MET A 22 -8.37 4.97 -24.24
CA MET A 22 -9.40 5.59 -23.42
C MET A 22 -10.81 5.24 -23.95
N PRO A 23 -11.80 5.02 -23.05
CA PRO A 23 -11.76 5.32 -21.62
C PRO A 23 -11.17 4.22 -20.72
N GLU A 24 -10.80 3.06 -21.26
CA GLU A 24 -10.40 1.89 -20.47
C GLU A 24 -9.05 2.09 -19.80
N TYR A 25 -8.06 2.60 -20.53
CA TYR A 25 -6.76 2.96 -19.97
C TYR A 25 -5.95 3.92 -20.85
N GLY A 26 -5.09 4.68 -20.21
CA GLY A 26 -4.14 5.57 -20.86
C GLY A 26 -2.80 5.53 -20.11
N PHE A 27 -1.70 5.31 -20.83
CA PHE A 27 -0.36 5.37 -20.27
C PHE A 27 0.53 6.24 -21.13
N GLU A 28 1.32 7.07 -20.47
CA GLU A 28 2.31 7.92 -21.08
C GLU A 28 3.63 7.71 -20.35
N ALA A 29 4.68 7.40 -21.08
CA ALA A 29 6.03 7.31 -20.53
C ALA A 29 6.99 8.07 -21.43
N GLY A 30 7.91 8.82 -20.82
CA GLY A 30 8.92 9.53 -21.58
C GLY A 30 10.12 9.89 -20.74
N GLY A 31 11.20 10.25 -21.42
CA GLY A 31 12.42 10.64 -20.74
C GLY A 31 13.67 10.55 -21.59
N GLU A 32 14.79 10.39 -20.90
CA GLU A 32 16.12 10.36 -21.47
C GLU A 32 16.91 9.12 -21.00
N LEU A 33 17.71 8.60 -21.91
CA LEU A 33 18.71 7.57 -21.65
C LEU A 33 20.05 8.06 -22.21
N ALA A 34 21.06 8.14 -21.35
CA ALA A 34 22.45 8.27 -21.76
C ALA A 34 23.15 6.93 -21.56
N TYR A 35 23.91 6.49 -22.55
CA TYR A 35 24.64 5.23 -22.52
C TYR A 35 26.05 5.43 -23.09
N SER A 36 27.03 4.86 -22.41
CA SER A 36 28.43 4.83 -22.82
C SER A 36 28.84 3.40 -23.13
N TRP A 37 29.65 3.20 -24.17
CA TRP A 37 30.07 1.86 -24.60
C TRP A 37 31.01 1.16 -23.61
N ASP A 38 31.54 1.89 -22.62
CA ASP A 38 32.29 1.33 -21.48
C ASP A 38 31.40 0.71 -20.40
N GLY A 39 30.07 0.80 -20.56
CA GLY A 39 29.06 0.19 -19.68
C GLY A 39 28.29 1.18 -18.81
N ASP A 40 28.71 2.44 -18.74
CA ASP A 40 28.01 3.45 -17.95
C ASP A 40 26.66 3.83 -18.58
N SER A 41 25.64 3.98 -17.74
CA SER A 41 24.31 4.37 -18.20
C SER A 41 23.61 5.27 -17.20
N ARG A 42 22.75 6.16 -17.70
CA ARG A 42 21.89 7.02 -16.91
C ARG A 42 20.51 7.11 -17.54
N ILE A 43 19.48 6.84 -16.74
CA ILE A 43 18.09 7.02 -17.10
C ILE A 43 17.47 8.14 -16.27
N ASP A 44 16.59 8.91 -16.89
CA ASP A 44 15.60 9.77 -16.23
C ASP A 44 14.28 9.57 -16.99
N LEU A 45 13.38 8.79 -16.42
CA LEU A 45 12.11 8.42 -17.02
C LEU A 45 10.96 8.86 -16.12
N SER A 46 9.92 9.39 -16.73
CA SER A 46 8.65 9.71 -16.07
C SER A 46 7.54 8.92 -16.77
N ALA A 47 6.67 8.29 -16.00
CA ALA A 47 5.49 7.65 -16.53
C ALA A 47 4.24 8.00 -15.72
N ASN A 48 3.13 8.17 -16.41
CA ASN A 48 1.81 8.39 -15.85
C ASN A 48 0.84 7.37 -16.44
N GLY A 49 -0.10 6.92 -15.63
CA GLY A 49 -1.10 5.95 -16.03
C GLY A 49 -2.46 6.24 -15.44
N GLU A 50 -3.50 5.96 -16.21
CA GLU A 50 -4.87 5.84 -15.73
C GLU A 50 -5.46 4.52 -16.24
N LEU A 51 -6.21 3.85 -15.36
CA LEU A 51 -6.94 2.63 -15.63
C LEU A 51 -8.35 2.80 -15.10
N ALA A 52 -9.35 2.48 -15.91
CA ALA A 52 -10.74 2.44 -15.47
C ALA A 52 -10.98 1.38 -14.38
N SER A 53 -10.13 0.35 -14.30
CA SER A 53 -10.16 -0.69 -13.27
C SER A 53 -8.79 -1.31 -13.03
N VAL A 54 -8.42 -1.58 -11.77
CA VAL A 54 -7.20 -2.32 -11.40
C VAL A 54 -7.26 -3.77 -11.89
N ALA A 55 -8.45 -4.32 -12.17
CA ALA A 55 -8.61 -5.68 -12.70
C ALA A 55 -7.76 -5.93 -13.97
N TYR A 56 -7.54 -4.91 -14.80
CA TYR A 56 -6.69 -5.03 -15.99
C TYR A 56 -5.21 -5.27 -15.68
N LEU A 57 -4.72 -4.87 -14.50
CA LEU A 57 -3.35 -5.15 -14.04
C LEU A 57 -3.24 -6.50 -13.32
N VAL A 58 -4.31 -6.88 -12.62
CA VAL A 58 -4.43 -8.14 -11.88
C VAL A 58 -4.29 -9.35 -12.82
N ASP A 59 -4.95 -9.32 -13.97
CA ASP A 59 -4.88 -10.38 -14.99
C ASP A 59 -3.45 -10.59 -15.55
N TRP A 60 -2.58 -9.59 -15.42
CA TRP A 60 -1.18 -9.66 -15.90
C TRP A 60 -0.20 -10.06 -14.81
N LEU A 61 -0.55 -9.85 -13.53
CA LEU A 61 0.32 -10.06 -12.39
C LEU A 61 -0.12 -11.23 -11.49
N ASP A 62 -1.14 -11.99 -11.89
CA ASP A 62 -1.75 -13.08 -11.13
C ASP A 62 -2.09 -12.68 -9.67
N LEU A 63 -2.50 -11.41 -9.46
CA LEU A 63 -2.67 -10.79 -8.16
C LEU A 63 -4.14 -10.49 -7.89
N GLU A 64 -4.86 -11.31 -7.14
CA GLU A 64 -6.27 -11.04 -6.83
C GLU A 64 -6.44 -9.80 -5.93
N LEU A 65 -6.84 -8.67 -6.53
CA LEU A 65 -7.22 -7.45 -5.83
C LEU A 65 -8.72 -7.16 -6.05
N PRO A 66 -9.62 -7.94 -5.43
CA PRO A 66 -11.05 -7.76 -5.60
C PRO A 66 -11.49 -6.36 -5.15
N GLY A 67 -12.56 -5.84 -5.74
CA GLY A 67 -13.17 -4.59 -5.26
C GLY A 67 -12.44 -3.29 -5.59
N LEU A 68 -11.21 -3.27 -6.13
CA LEU A 68 -10.54 -2.03 -6.53
C LEU A 68 -10.93 -1.58 -7.95
N GLY A 69 -11.42 -0.36 -8.08
CA GLY A 69 -11.89 0.24 -9.33
C GLY A 69 -10.82 1.08 -10.01
N ARG A 70 -11.16 2.31 -10.41
CA ARG A 70 -10.27 3.19 -11.17
C ARG A 70 -8.97 3.42 -10.42
N ALA A 71 -7.85 3.33 -11.14
CA ALA A 71 -6.53 3.66 -10.63
C ALA A 71 -5.85 4.74 -11.46
N GLN A 72 -5.10 5.60 -10.79
CA GLN A 72 -4.20 6.57 -11.38
C GLN A 72 -2.82 6.42 -10.76
N SER A 73 -1.78 6.47 -11.58
CA SER A 73 -0.40 6.32 -11.15
C SER A 73 0.51 7.35 -11.79
N SER A 74 1.55 7.71 -11.06
CA SER A 74 2.68 8.49 -11.56
C SER A 74 3.97 7.93 -10.96
N VAL A 75 4.99 7.73 -11.78
CA VAL A 75 6.29 7.22 -11.34
C VAL A 75 7.42 7.99 -12.03
N GLN A 76 8.47 8.27 -11.25
CA GLN A 76 9.72 8.82 -11.74
C GLN A 76 10.84 7.83 -11.42
N LEU A 77 11.58 7.44 -12.46
CA LEU A 77 12.66 6.48 -12.40
C LEU A 77 13.98 7.16 -12.78
N ARG A 78 15.02 6.97 -11.96
CA ARG A 78 16.36 7.49 -12.18
C ARG A 78 17.42 6.44 -11.88
N GLY A 79 18.67 6.75 -12.19
CA GLY A 79 19.81 5.88 -11.90
C GLY A 79 20.42 5.33 -13.19
N SER A 80 21.05 4.17 -13.12
CA SER A 80 21.59 3.46 -14.28
C SER A 80 20.64 2.34 -14.73
N LEU A 81 20.86 1.79 -15.91
CA LEU A 81 20.04 0.67 -16.44
C LEU A 81 20.19 -0.61 -15.60
N ASP A 82 21.34 -0.83 -14.97
CA ASP A 82 21.60 -1.95 -14.06
C ASP A 82 21.08 -1.69 -12.63
N LYS A 83 21.01 -0.43 -12.21
CA LYS A 83 20.57 -0.02 -10.87
C LYS A 83 19.54 1.11 -10.91
N PRO A 84 18.37 0.89 -11.54
CA PRO A 84 17.29 1.86 -11.54
C PRO A 84 16.67 1.99 -10.14
N VAL A 85 16.32 3.23 -9.81
CA VAL A 85 15.68 3.64 -8.58
C VAL A 85 14.41 4.39 -8.93
N ILE A 86 13.29 4.01 -8.32
CA ILE A 86 12.10 4.84 -8.32
C ILE A 86 12.39 6.02 -7.38
N GLU A 87 12.62 7.18 -7.97
CA GLU A 87 12.83 8.43 -7.21
C GLU A 87 11.55 8.80 -6.46
N SER A 88 10.40 8.69 -7.14
CA SER A 88 9.09 8.88 -6.53
C SER A 88 8.02 8.06 -7.26
N PHE A 89 7.02 7.60 -6.52
CA PHE A 89 5.79 7.11 -7.12
C PHE A 89 4.56 7.52 -6.29
N ARG A 90 3.42 7.58 -6.97
CA ARG A 90 2.10 7.72 -6.39
C ARG A 90 1.15 6.80 -7.11
N LEU A 91 0.31 6.10 -6.36
CA LEU A 91 -0.82 5.34 -6.86
C LEU A 91 -2.05 5.77 -6.06
N THR A 92 -3.15 6.06 -6.73
CA THR A 92 -4.46 6.25 -6.09
C THR A 92 -5.46 5.37 -6.77
N THR A 93 -6.23 4.61 -6.00
CA THR A 93 -7.31 3.76 -6.49
C THR A 93 -8.53 3.87 -5.60
N GLY A 94 -9.71 3.64 -6.17
CA GLY A 94 -10.96 3.62 -5.41
C GLY A 94 -11.97 2.65 -5.98
N SER A 95 -12.86 2.17 -5.13
CA SER A 95 -13.96 1.27 -5.47
C SER A 95 -15.28 2.01 -5.64
N ASP A 96 -16.22 1.38 -6.34
CA ASP A 96 -17.62 1.85 -6.40
C ASP A 96 -18.34 1.76 -5.03
N THR A 97 -17.82 0.94 -4.12
CA THR A 97 -18.30 0.82 -2.73
C THR A 97 -17.76 1.92 -1.81
N GLY A 98 -16.88 2.79 -2.32
CA GLY A 98 -16.36 3.96 -1.60
C GLY A 98 -15.05 3.74 -0.85
N LEU A 99 -14.39 2.58 -1.03
CA LEU A 99 -13.00 2.39 -0.58
C LEU A 99 -12.09 3.32 -1.40
N GLN A 100 -11.21 4.03 -0.72
CA GLN A 100 -10.16 4.83 -1.34
C GLN A 100 -8.82 4.40 -0.77
N LEU A 101 -7.83 4.21 -1.65
CA LEU A 101 -6.48 3.80 -1.32
C LEU A 101 -5.50 4.72 -2.04
N ALA A 102 -4.54 5.26 -1.31
CA ALA A 102 -3.43 6.04 -1.83
C ALA A 102 -2.12 5.43 -1.32
N LEU A 103 -1.21 5.16 -2.26
CA LEU A 103 0.15 4.70 -1.99
C LEU A 103 1.13 5.76 -2.49
N SER A 104 2.21 5.96 -1.75
CA SER A 104 3.32 6.78 -2.20
C SER A 104 4.64 6.27 -1.64
N GLY A 105 5.71 6.45 -2.40
CA GLY A 105 7.04 6.12 -1.91
C GLY A 105 8.10 6.84 -2.71
N ARG A 106 9.34 6.71 -2.22
CA ARG A 106 10.51 7.42 -2.74
C ARG A 106 11.75 6.58 -2.57
N ALA A 107 12.73 6.81 -3.43
CA ALA A 107 14.03 6.13 -3.39
C ALA A 107 13.93 4.59 -3.28
N ILE A 108 13.01 3.99 -4.04
CA ILE A 108 12.79 2.53 -4.03
C ILE A 108 13.75 1.88 -5.02
N LYS A 109 14.57 0.97 -4.52
CA LYS A 109 15.52 0.18 -5.30
C LYS A 109 14.76 -0.99 -5.95
N LEU A 110 14.86 -1.14 -7.28
CA LEU A 110 14.11 -2.17 -8.03
C LEU A 110 14.80 -3.54 -8.06
N TYR A 111 16.13 -3.58 -7.97
CA TYR A 111 16.90 -4.81 -7.95
C TYR A 111 17.71 -4.89 -6.66
N GLY A 112 17.83 -6.11 -6.13
CA GLY A 112 18.71 -6.41 -5.00
C GLY A 112 20.14 -6.01 -5.37
N GLN A 113 20.62 -4.91 -4.82
CA GLN A 113 22.05 -4.61 -4.85
C GLN A 113 22.73 -5.61 -3.91
N ASP A 114 23.85 -6.17 -4.36
CA ASP A 114 24.71 -7.03 -3.56
C ASP A 114 24.91 -6.49 -2.13
N ASP A 115 24.89 -7.42 -1.17
CA ASP A 115 24.75 -7.37 0.29
C ASP A 115 25.65 -6.40 1.13
N ASP A 116 26.22 -5.32 0.60
CA ASP A 116 27.19 -4.49 1.34
C ASP A 116 26.67 -3.13 1.86
N GLU A 117 25.47 -2.66 1.45
CA GLU A 117 24.82 -1.51 2.08
C GLU A 117 23.71 -1.97 3.03
N ALA A 118 24.07 -2.12 4.31
CA ALA A 118 23.12 -2.37 5.39
C ALA A 118 21.90 -1.42 5.32
N ASP A 119 20.71 -2.03 5.40
CA ASP A 119 19.48 -1.44 5.97
C ASP A 119 18.67 -0.40 5.17
N THR A 120 18.83 -0.25 3.86
CA THR A 120 17.86 0.60 3.11
C THR A 120 16.69 -0.21 2.57
N HIS A 121 15.76 -0.59 3.45
CA HIS A 121 14.51 -1.22 3.04
C HIS A 121 13.64 -0.24 2.24
N ASN A 122 13.02 -0.73 1.18
CA ASN A 122 12.07 0.05 0.39
C ASN A 122 10.92 0.49 1.29
N THR A 123 10.54 1.76 1.21
CA THR A 123 9.51 2.33 2.09
C THR A 123 8.34 2.91 1.29
N VAL A 124 7.13 2.54 1.67
CA VAL A 124 5.87 2.93 1.04
C VAL A 124 4.90 3.44 2.12
N PHE A 125 4.44 4.67 1.98
CA PHE A 125 3.33 5.18 2.77
C PHE A 125 2.01 4.76 2.15
N VAL A 126 1.11 4.25 3.00
CA VAL A 126 -0.24 3.80 2.66
C VAL A 126 -1.25 4.64 3.42
N ASP A 127 -2.29 5.10 2.72
CA ASP A 127 -3.46 5.77 3.27
C ASP A 127 -4.71 5.15 2.66
N ALA A 128 -5.61 4.66 3.49
CA ALA A 128 -6.85 4.02 3.08
C ALA A 128 -8.02 4.57 3.89
N GLN A 129 -9.18 4.70 3.26
CA GLN A 129 -10.40 5.12 3.94
C GLN A 129 -11.64 4.53 3.27
N GLY A 130 -12.70 4.40 4.05
CA GLY A 130 -13.98 3.91 3.56
C GLY A 130 -15.16 4.39 4.40
N PRO A 131 -16.37 4.37 3.83
CA PRO A 131 -17.58 4.81 4.52
C PRO A 131 -18.08 3.82 5.59
N SER A 132 -17.60 2.58 5.54
CA SER A 132 -18.03 1.45 6.37
C SER A 132 -16.96 0.37 6.34
N LEU A 133 -16.78 -0.42 7.40
CA LEU A 133 -15.90 -1.60 7.36
C LEU A 133 -16.46 -2.71 6.47
N ALA A 134 -17.74 -2.64 6.08
CA ALA A 134 -18.33 -3.59 5.14
C ALA A 134 -17.59 -3.63 3.80
N VAL A 135 -16.98 -2.51 3.39
CA VAL A 135 -16.18 -2.47 2.14
C VAL A 135 -14.97 -3.40 2.22
N LEU A 136 -14.50 -3.76 3.42
CA LEU A 136 -13.36 -4.64 3.63
C LEU A 136 -13.73 -6.14 3.71
N GLN A 137 -15.02 -6.48 3.67
CA GLN A 137 -15.49 -7.86 3.88
C GLN A 137 -14.96 -8.84 2.82
N GLU A 138 -14.66 -8.37 1.62
CA GLU A 138 -14.07 -9.20 0.57
C GLU A 138 -12.67 -9.72 0.96
N TRP A 139 -11.94 -9.00 1.82
CA TRP A 139 -10.63 -9.42 2.33
C TRP A 139 -10.68 -10.01 3.75
N LEU A 140 -11.55 -9.48 4.61
CA LEU A 140 -11.59 -9.84 6.03
C LEU A 140 -12.68 -10.86 6.39
N GLY A 141 -13.60 -11.16 5.46
CA GLY A 141 -14.82 -11.90 5.73
C GLY A 141 -15.89 -11.06 6.44
N GLU A 142 -16.98 -11.71 6.86
CA GLU A 142 -18.06 -11.03 7.59
C GLU A 142 -17.54 -10.47 8.93
N LEU A 143 -17.71 -9.16 9.09
CA LEU A 143 -17.36 -8.47 10.33
C LEU A 143 -18.56 -8.50 11.30
N PRO A 144 -18.33 -8.77 12.59
CA PRO A 144 -19.42 -8.91 13.58
C PRO A 144 -20.16 -7.60 13.85
N TYR A 145 -19.55 -6.46 13.50
CA TYR A 145 -20.11 -5.13 13.74
C TYR A 145 -19.46 -4.11 12.80
N ASP A 146 -20.24 -3.14 12.33
CA ASP A 146 -19.76 -2.01 11.55
C ASP A 146 -19.85 -0.71 12.37
N PRO A 147 -18.71 -0.12 12.79
CA PRO A 147 -18.70 1.14 13.53
C PRO A 147 -19.04 2.35 12.65
N GLY A 148 -19.04 2.18 11.32
CA GLY A 148 -19.21 3.23 10.34
C GLY A 148 -17.89 3.60 9.65
N PRO A 149 -17.71 4.88 9.27
CA PRO A 149 -16.54 5.32 8.52
C PRO A 149 -15.23 4.98 9.20
N TRP A 150 -14.20 4.73 8.39
CA TRP A 150 -12.87 4.39 8.88
C TRP A 150 -11.78 5.01 8.02
N ARG A 151 -10.60 5.15 8.62
CA ARG A 151 -9.35 5.52 7.98
C ARG A 151 -8.20 4.70 8.56
N ALA A 152 -7.28 4.30 7.70
CA ALA A 152 -6.04 3.63 8.06
C ALA A 152 -4.87 4.32 7.37
N SER A 153 -3.76 4.49 8.06
CA SER A 153 -2.51 4.91 7.43
C SER A 153 -1.32 4.22 8.09
N GLY A 154 -0.23 4.05 7.35
CA GLY A 154 1.00 3.48 7.89
C GLY A 154 2.15 3.55 6.91
N LEU A 155 3.35 3.37 7.44
CA LEU A 155 4.58 3.28 6.68
C LEU A 155 4.98 1.81 6.57
N ILE A 156 4.90 1.25 5.37
CA ILE A 156 5.33 -0.12 5.10
C ILE A 156 6.78 -0.08 4.64
N SER A 157 7.64 -0.86 5.28
CA SER A 157 9.00 -1.08 4.81
C SER A 157 9.29 -2.56 4.61
N GLY A 158 10.25 -2.91 3.77
CA GLY A 158 10.68 -4.31 3.61
C GLY A 158 10.87 -4.73 2.16
N ASP A 159 10.69 -6.02 1.92
CA ASP A 159 10.86 -6.67 0.62
C ASP A 159 9.74 -7.68 0.34
N GLN A 160 9.93 -8.52 -0.69
CA GLN A 160 8.94 -9.53 -1.12
C GLN A 160 8.77 -10.70 -0.13
N ARG A 161 9.65 -10.84 0.87
CA ARG A 161 9.62 -11.93 1.86
C ARG A 161 9.10 -11.47 3.20
N ALA A 162 9.49 -10.26 3.61
CA ALA A 162 9.12 -9.71 4.90
C ALA A 162 8.84 -8.22 4.81
N ILE A 163 7.77 -7.79 5.45
CA ILE A 163 7.43 -6.37 5.60
C ILE A 163 7.33 -5.98 7.07
N ALA A 164 7.65 -4.74 7.38
CA ALA A 164 7.40 -4.09 8.65
C ALA A 164 6.37 -2.97 8.43
N ILE A 165 5.56 -2.70 9.44
CA ILE A 165 4.61 -1.59 9.44
C ILE A 165 4.98 -0.67 10.60
N ASP A 166 5.36 0.56 10.29
CA ASP A 166 5.59 1.62 11.25
C ASP A 166 4.48 2.67 11.17
N GLU A 167 4.34 3.47 12.22
CA GLU A 167 3.39 4.58 12.28
C GLU A 167 1.95 4.19 11.89
N LEU A 168 1.54 2.96 12.21
CA LEU A 168 0.19 2.49 11.97
C LEU A 168 -0.78 3.36 12.76
N VAL A 169 -1.78 3.89 12.07
CA VAL A 169 -2.94 4.56 12.65
C VAL A 169 -4.17 3.97 11.97
N PHE A 170 -5.11 3.47 12.76
CA PHE A 170 -6.40 3.03 12.29
C PHE A 170 -7.47 3.67 13.17
N GLU A 171 -8.47 4.30 12.55
CA GLU A 171 -9.56 4.97 13.22
C GLU A 171 -10.87 4.54 12.57
N THR A 172 -11.88 4.22 13.38
CA THR A 172 -13.22 3.89 12.88
C THR A 172 -14.27 4.35 13.88
N GLY A 173 -15.45 4.67 13.38
CA GLY A 173 -16.58 5.11 14.18
C GLY A 173 -17.06 6.50 13.87
N ALA A 174 -18.20 6.85 14.47
CA ALA A 174 -18.81 8.17 14.43
C ALA A 174 -19.04 8.67 15.88
N PRO A 175 -19.25 9.98 16.10
CA PRO A 175 -19.47 10.53 17.45
C PRO A 175 -20.61 9.89 18.24
N GLU A 176 -21.65 9.41 17.54
CA GLU A 176 -22.83 8.76 18.12
C GLU A 176 -22.73 7.21 18.11
N SER A 177 -21.63 6.65 17.61
CA SER A 177 -21.36 5.20 17.56
C SER A 177 -20.08 4.83 18.30
N ILE A 178 -19.75 3.54 18.29
CA ILE A 178 -18.48 3.03 18.82
C ILE A 178 -17.33 3.68 18.04
N GLN A 179 -16.42 4.32 18.75
CA GLN A 179 -15.18 4.88 18.21
C GLN A 179 -14.01 4.02 18.64
N LEU A 180 -13.19 3.60 17.69
CA LEU A 180 -11.97 2.84 17.92
C LEU A 180 -10.81 3.56 17.26
N ARG A 181 -9.67 3.58 17.96
CA ARG A 181 -8.39 4.06 17.47
C ARG A 181 -7.33 3.05 17.83
N ALA A 182 -6.63 2.53 16.83
CA ALA A 182 -5.44 1.72 16.98
C ALA A 182 -4.23 2.51 16.50
N THR A 183 -3.15 2.51 17.26
CA THR A 183 -1.87 3.06 16.82
C THR A 183 -0.73 2.15 17.19
N GLY A 184 0.29 2.03 16.35
CA GLY A 184 1.44 1.21 16.71
C GLY A 184 2.33 0.82 15.55
N LYS A 185 2.94 -0.35 15.66
CA LYS A 185 3.85 -0.92 14.67
C LYS A 185 3.82 -2.45 14.71
N VAL A 186 4.32 -3.05 13.63
CA VAL A 186 4.58 -4.48 13.51
C VAL A 186 6.00 -4.63 12.94
N ALA A 187 6.91 -5.20 13.71
CA ALA A 187 8.32 -5.24 13.34
C ALA A 187 8.62 -6.15 12.14
N SER A 188 7.87 -7.24 11.98
CA SER A 188 8.01 -8.13 10.83
C SER A 188 6.73 -8.92 10.60
N ILE A 189 6.32 -8.99 9.34
CA ILE A 189 5.25 -9.82 8.80
C ILE A 189 5.89 -10.62 7.68
N LEU A 190 6.01 -11.93 7.87
CA LEU A 190 6.47 -12.85 6.83
C LEU A 190 5.33 -13.07 5.85
N LEU A 191 5.59 -12.77 4.59
CA LEU A 191 4.62 -12.95 3.52
C LEU A 191 4.64 -14.42 3.07
N PRO A 192 3.47 -15.04 2.85
CA PRO A 192 3.38 -16.39 2.29
C PRO A 192 4.12 -16.47 0.95
N GLY A 193 5.08 -17.39 0.82
CA GLY A 193 5.65 -17.77 -0.47
C GLY A 193 4.83 -18.86 -1.18
N ASP A 194 5.31 -19.32 -2.34
CA ASP A 194 4.69 -20.39 -3.15
C ASP A 194 4.53 -21.74 -2.43
N GLU A 195 5.15 -21.93 -1.26
CA GLU A 195 5.08 -23.16 -0.48
C GLU A 195 4.35 -22.94 0.85
N GLN A 196 3.02 -22.86 0.84
CA GLN A 196 2.14 -23.07 2.02
C GLN A 196 2.55 -22.37 3.32
N ALA A 197 3.35 -21.30 3.24
CA ALA A 197 3.93 -20.67 4.41
C ALA A 197 2.84 -19.81 5.05
N ALA A 198 2.46 -20.15 6.28
CA ALA A 198 1.50 -19.38 7.03
C ALA A 198 2.02 -17.96 7.28
N LEU A 199 1.10 -16.99 7.27
CA LEU A 199 1.40 -15.62 7.63
C LEU A 199 1.84 -15.59 9.10
N ALA A 200 3.07 -15.15 9.35
CA ALA A 200 3.61 -15.01 10.69
C ALA A 200 4.00 -13.55 10.94
N ALA A 201 3.71 -13.05 12.14
CA ALA A 201 4.03 -11.68 12.51
C ALA A 201 4.76 -11.62 13.85
N SER A 202 5.73 -10.74 14.00
CA SER A 202 6.49 -10.57 15.24
C SER A 202 6.70 -9.09 15.57
N GLY A 203 6.93 -8.81 16.86
CA GLY A 203 7.11 -7.45 17.36
C GLY A 203 5.87 -6.58 17.12
N ILE A 204 4.68 -7.16 17.28
CA ILE A 204 3.41 -6.42 17.27
C ILE A 204 3.39 -5.56 18.52
N GLU A 205 3.29 -4.25 18.36
CA GLU A 205 3.13 -3.28 19.44
C GLU A 205 1.99 -2.34 19.07
N LEU A 206 0.80 -2.56 19.65
CA LEU A 206 -0.41 -1.78 19.35
C LEU A 206 -0.99 -1.15 20.61
N GLN A 207 -1.37 0.11 20.51
CA GLN A 207 -2.20 0.81 21.48
C GLN A 207 -3.59 0.96 20.91
N LEU A 208 -4.57 0.39 21.60
CA LEU A 208 -5.98 0.45 21.25
C LEU A 208 -6.69 1.37 22.24
N GLN A 209 -7.49 2.29 21.72
CA GLN A 209 -8.37 3.16 22.49
C GLN A 209 -9.78 3.02 21.92
N GLY A 210 -10.73 2.74 22.81
CA GLY A 210 -12.14 2.60 22.45
C GLY A 210 -13.02 3.53 23.28
N VAL A 211 -13.96 4.19 22.63
CA VAL A 211 -15.02 4.96 23.28
C VAL A 211 -16.35 4.46 22.78
N VAL A 212 -17.21 4.08 23.72
CA VAL A 212 -18.59 3.69 23.42
C VAL A 212 -19.50 4.72 24.08
N PRO A 213 -20.30 5.48 23.32
CA PRO A 213 -21.19 6.49 23.87
C PRO A 213 -22.33 5.88 24.68
N ASP A 214 -22.83 4.71 24.27
CA ASP A 214 -23.85 3.94 24.99
C ASP A 214 -23.48 2.46 25.06
N SER A 215 -23.30 1.94 26.28
CA SER A 215 -22.99 0.55 26.60
C SER A 215 -23.92 -0.48 25.97
N ALA A 216 -25.16 -0.14 25.63
CA ALA A 216 -26.05 -1.03 24.87
C ALA A 216 -25.48 -1.40 23.48
N GLN A 217 -24.64 -0.55 22.89
CA GLN A 217 -23.99 -0.79 21.59
C GLN A 217 -22.95 -1.92 21.64
N LEU A 218 -22.43 -2.28 22.82
CA LEU A 218 -21.51 -3.40 22.99
C LEU A 218 -22.22 -4.76 23.02
N GLY A 219 -23.55 -4.79 23.09
CA GLY A 219 -24.31 -6.03 23.21
C GLY A 219 -24.03 -7.05 22.10
N PRO A 220 -24.10 -6.65 20.82
CA PRO A 220 -23.74 -7.51 19.68
C PRO A 220 -22.30 -8.03 19.73
N LEU A 221 -21.35 -7.19 20.16
CA LEU A 221 -19.93 -7.53 20.23
C LEU A 221 -19.61 -8.54 21.34
N LEU A 222 -20.32 -8.45 22.47
CA LEU A 222 -20.06 -9.28 23.65
C LEU A 222 -20.99 -10.48 23.76
N GLY A 223 -21.96 -10.62 22.85
CA GLY A 223 -22.99 -11.66 22.90
C GLY A 223 -23.86 -11.61 24.16
N ARG A 224 -23.99 -10.44 24.79
CA ARG A 224 -24.77 -10.23 26.02
C ARG A 224 -25.34 -8.83 26.08
N ASP A 225 -26.56 -8.69 26.56
CA ASP A 225 -27.15 -7.37 26.77
C ASP A 225 -26.43 -6.62 27.90
N LEU A 226 -26.08 -5.38 27.62
CA LEU A 226 -25.55 -4.43 28.61
C LEU A 226 -26.59 -3.34 28.87
N PRO A 227 -26.72 -2.84 30.11
CA PRO A 227 -27.65 -1.77 30.42
C PRO A 227 -27.32 -0.52 29.60
N PRO A 228 -28.31 0.22 29.07
CA PRO A 228 -28.07 1.42 28.26
C PRO A 228 -27.60 2.62 29.09
N TYR A 229 -27.22 3.70 28.40
CA TYR A 229 -26.89 5.02 28.97
C TYR A 229 -25.60 5.11 29.80
N HIS A 230 -24.70 4.13 29.67
CA HIS A 230 -23.36 4.24 30.25
C HIS A 230 -22.31 4.46 29.15
N ARG A 231 -21.54 5.53 29.30
CA ARG A 231 -20.37 5.78 28.45
C ARG A 231 -19.21 4.92 28.92
N ILE A 232 -18.62 4.15 28.01
CA ILE A 232 -17.46 3.31 28.29
C ILE A 232 -16.24 3.88 27.57
N ARG A 233 -15.10 3.87 28.27
CA ARG A 233 -13.78 4.13 27.68
C ARG A 233 -12.85 2.99 28.04
N ALA A 234 -12.13 2.48 27.07
CA ALA A 234 -11.15 1.42 27.25
C ALA A 234 -9.84 1.79 26.57
N GLY A 235 -8.73 1.42 27.20
CA GLY A 235 -7.40 1.50 26.64
C GLY A 235 -6.71 0.16 26.83
N LEU A 236 -6.12 -0.39 25.78
CA LEU A 236 -5.39 -1.65 25.81
C LEU A 236 -4.05 -1.48 25.10
N ALA A 237 -3.00 -2.02 25.70
CA ALA A 237 -1.71 -2.18 25.04
C ALA A 237 -1.56 -3.67 24.68
N LEU A 238 -1.35 -3.96 23.42
CA LEU A 238 -1.07 -5.28 22.89
C LEU A 238 0.40 -5.34 22.50
N ALA A 239 1.10 -6.34 23.02
CA ALA A 239 2.45 -6.68 22.60
C ALA A 239 2.52 -8.18 22.33
N GLY A 240 3.14 -8.61 21.23
CA GLY A 240 3.28 -10.04 20.94
C GLY A 240 3.73 -10.42 19.54
N SER A 241 3.46 -11.68 19.22
CA SER A 241 3.76 -12.33 17.96
C SER A 241 2.57 -13.20 17.56
N LEU A 242 2.33 -13.29 16.26
CA LEU A 242 1.43 -14.25 15.65
C LEU A 242 2.30 -15.38 15.07
N GLU A 243 2.33 -16.51 15.78
CA GLU A 243 2.80 -17.79 15.26
C GLU A 243 1.54 -18.64 15.01
N GLU A 244 1.52 -19.33 13.87
CA GLU A 244 0.40 -20.07 13.25
C GLU A 244 -0.76 -20.56 14.15
N LEU A 245 -1.98 -20.44 13.59
CA LEU A 245 -3.14 -21.33 13.83
C LEU A 245 -3.29 -22.27 12.63
#